data_AF-A0A6G7RXJ6-F1
#
_entry.id   AF-A0A6G7RXJ6-F1
#
_cell.length_a   1.000
_cell.length_b   1.000
_cell.length_c   1.000
_cell.angle_alpha   90.00
_cell.angle_beta   90.00
_cell.angle_gamma   90.00
#
_symmetry.space_group_name_H-M   'P 1'
#
loop_
_entity.id
_entity.type
_entity.pdbx_description
1 polymer ?
#
loop_
_entity_poly.entity_id
_entity_poly.type
_entity_poly.pdbx_seq_one_letter_code
_entity_poly.pdbx_strand_id
1 'polypeptide(L)'
;MTIKQQLWQICNNHVEDRINDYKNEINLIKESLESNDKGNNEDDDSGNGKLMNDLEKNIGYLNEARKTHEYLKLVKTNLLSTNAALGSLVITDTLQFFIAISLGKIEIDNNTYYAISLQSPIGQLLKQKTEGEQFEFNGTKYTIKQII
;
A
#
# COMPACT_ATOMS: atom_id res chain seq x y z
N MET A 1 1.77 -4.40 22.15
CA MET A 1 2.11 -4.23 20.72
C MET A 1 2.68 -2.83 20.57
N THR A 2 3.81 -2.65 19.89
CA THR A 2 4.37 -1.30 19.67
C THR A 2 3.58 -0.56 18.61
N ILE A 3 3.67 0.77 18.56
CA ILE A 3 2.98 1.56 17.54
C ILE A 3 3.38 1.14 16.11
N LYS A 4 4.66 0.80 15.89
CA LYS A 4 5.15 0.29 14.60
C LYS A 4 4.51 -1.04 14.22
N GLN A 5 4.30 -1.93 15.19
CA GLN A 5 3.61 -3.20 14.96
C GLN A 5 2.14 -2.98 14.60
N GLN A 6 1.45 -2.04 15.25
CA GLN A 6 0.07 -1.69 14.92
C GLN A 6 -0.04 -1.10 13.50
N LEU A 7 0.83 -0.13 13.17
CA LEU A 7 0.89 0.48 11.83
C LEU A 7 1.19 -0.56 10.74
N TRP A 8 2.14 -1.46 11.00
CA TRP A 8 2.45 -2.56 10.08
C TRP A 8 1.26 -3.50 9.90
N GLN A 9 0.57 -3.87 10.99
CA GLN A 9 -0.61 -4.73 10.92
C GLN A 9 -1.73 -4.11 10.10
N ILE A 10 -1.99 -2.81 10.28
CA ILE A 10 -2.98 -2.07 9.49
C ILE A 10 -2.60 -2.07 8.01
N CYS A 11 -1.32 -1.81 7.70
CA CYS A 11 -0.81 -1.92 6.33
C CYS A 11 -0.99 -3.34 5.76
N ASN A 12 -0.74 -4.37 6.56
CA ASN A 12 -0.82 -5.76 6.13
C ASN A 12 -2.26 -6.16 5.82
N ASN A 13 -3.18 -5.89 6.73
CA ASN A 13 -4.61 -6.16 6.57
C ASN A 13 -5.14 -5.47 5.30
N HIS A 14 -4.82 -4.20 5.09
CA HIS A 14 -5.24 -3.46 3.89
C HIS A 14 -4.80 -4.12 2.59
N VAL A 15 -3.57 -4.66 2.55
CA VAL A 15 -3.06 -5.35 1.35
C VAL A 15 -3.72 -6.71 1.19
N GLU A 16 -3.95 -7.44 2.27
CA GLU A 16 -4.66 -8.73 2.25
C GLU A 16 -6.10 -8.57 1.77
N ASP A 17 -6.82 -7.56 2.26
CA ASP A 17 -8.19 -7.23 1.85
C ASP A 17 -8.24 -6.96 0.34
N ARG A 18 -7.34 -6.11 -0.17
CA ARG A 18 -7.22 -5.86 -1.62
C ARG A 18 -6.93 -7.11 -2.43
N ILE A 19 -6.03 -7.98 -1.96
CA ILE A 19 -5.73 -9.25 -2.64
C ILE A 19 -6.99 -10.12 -2.72
N ASN A 20 -7.78 -10.16 -1.64
CA ASN A 20 -9.02 -10.94 -1.61
C ASN A 20 -10.08 -10.34 -2.52
N ASP A 21 -10.25 -9.02 -2.52
CA ASP A 21 -11.18 -8.31 -3.40
C ASP A 21 -10.88 -8.60 -4.88
N TYR A 22 -9.63 -8.47 -5.32
CA TYR A 22 -9.26 -8.75 -6.71
C TYR A 22 -9.43 -10.23 -7.09
N LYS A 23 -9.18 -11.17 -6.16
CA LYS A 23 -9.44 -12.59 -6.41
C LYS A 23 -10.94 -12.86 -6.60
N ASN A 24 -11.77 -12.26 -5.76
CA ASN A 24 -13.22 -12.39 -5.85
C ASN A 24 -13.73 -11.84 -7.18
N GLU A 25 -13.28 -10.64 -7.56
CA GLU A 25 -13.64 -10.01 -8.83
C GLU A 25 -13.21 -10.86 -10.04
N ILE A 26 -11.98 -11.40 -10.02
CA ILE A 26 -11.50 -12.32 -11.07
C ILE A 26 -12.41 -13.55 -11.18
N ASN A 27 -12.86 -14.12 -10.06
CA ASN A 27 -13.73 -15.29 -10.10
C ASN A 27 -15.11 -14.94 -10.67
N LEU A 28 -15.70 -13.81 -10.27
CA LEU A 28 -16.99 -13.34 -10.80
C LEU A 28 -16.94 -13.09 -12.31
N ILE A 29 -15.85 -12.50 -12.80
CA ILE A 29 -15.66 -12.27 -14.25
C ILE A 29 -15.56 -13.61 -15.00
N LYS A 30 -14.84 -14.58 -14.44
CA LYS A 30 -14.72 -15.93 -15.03
C LYS A 30 -16.06 -16.67 -15.07
N GLU A 31 -16.83 -16.63 -13.98
CA GLU A 31 -18.16 -17.23 -13.94
C GLU A 31 -19.12 -16.59 -14.96
N SER A 32 -18.98 -15.28 -15.20
CA SER A 32 -19.76 -14.55 -16.22
C SER A 32 -19.39 -14.97 -17.64
N LEU A 33 -18.08 -15.10 -17.93
CA LEU A 33 -17.59 -15.61 -19.22
C LEU A 33 -18.11 -17.03 -19.50
N GLU A 34 -18.00 -17.94 -18.51
CA GLU A 34 -18.48 -19.31 -18.65
C GLU A 34 -20.00 -19.41 -18.84
N SER A 35 -20.76 -18.48 -18.25
CA SER A 35 -22.22 -18.42 -18.39
C SER A 35 -22.63 -17.92 -19.77
N ASN A 36 -21.93 -16.92 -20.31
CA ASN A 36 -22.15 -16.40 -21.66
C ASN A 36 -21.88 -17.49 -22.72
N ASP A 37 -20.80 -18.27 -22.54
CA ASP A 37 -20.43 -19.35 -23.45
C ASP A 37 -21.43 -20.52 -23.46
N LYS A 38 -22.18 -20.73 -22.38
CA LYS A 38 -23.23 -21.77 -22.28
C LYS A 38 -24.61 -21.32 -22.79
N GLY A 39 -24.83 -20.01 -22.92
CA GLY A 39 -26.13 -19.41 -23.23
C GLY A 39 -26.33 -18.90 -24.66
N ASN A 40 -25.26 -18.72 -25.44
CA ASN A 40 -25.33 -18.04 -26.74
C ASN A 40 -25.34 -18.98 -27.96
N ASN A 41 -26.38 -18.81 -28.78
CA ASN A 41 -26.40 -19.21 -30.19
C ASN A 41 -25.62 -18.15 -30.99
N GLU A 42 -24.39 -18.47 -31.37
CA GLU A 42 -23.60 -17.98 -32.52
C GLU A 42 -23.35 -16.46 -32.76
N ASP A 43 -23.98 -15.48 -32.09
CA ASP A 43 -23.98 -14.08 -32.61
C ASP A 43 -23.71 -12.92 -31.61
N ASP A 44 -23.22 -13.16 -30.39
CA ASP A 44 -22.99 -12.08 -29.39
C ASP A 44 -21.56 -12.09 -28.79
N ASP A 45 -20.58 -11.81 -29.65
CA ASP A 45 -19.13 -11.78 -29.36
C ASP A 45 -18.67 -10.46 -28.67
N SER A 46 -19.53 -9.44 -28.64
CA SER A 46 -19.15 -8.10 -28.15
C SER A 46 -19.03 -8.01 -26.62
N GLY A 47 -19.83 -8.79 -25.87
CA GLY A 47 -19.82 -8.79 -24.40
C GLY A 47 -18.58 -9.44 -23.79
N ASN A 48 -18.06 -10.50 -24.41
CA ASN A 48 -16.91 -11.25 -23.93
C ASN A 48 -15.59 -10.46 -24.04
N GLY A 49 -15.45 -9.60 -25.06
CA GLY A 49 -14.27 -8.74 -25.21
C GLY A 49 -14.07 -7.77 -24.04
N LYS A 50 -15.15 -7.19 -23.51
CA LYS A 50 -15.08 -6.32 -22.33
C LYS A 50 -14.72 -7.10 -21.07
N LEU A 51 -15.35 -8.24 -20.84
CA LEU A 51 -15.07 -9.11 -19.70
C LEU A 51 -13.61 -9.60 -19.70
N MET A 52 -13.06 -9.91 -20.87
CA MET A 52 -11.65 -10.30 -21.00
C MET A 52 -10.70 -9.15 -20.64
N ASN A 53 -10.98 -7.93 -21.10
CA ASN A 53 -10.20 -6.74 -20.72
C ASN A 53 -10.26 -6.48 -19.21
N ASP A 54 -11.46 -6.61 -18.61
CA ASP A 54 -11.65 -6.44 -17.17
C ASP A 54 -10.92 -7.54 -16.37
N LEU A 55 -10.89 -8.78 -16.88
CA LEU A 55 -10.11 -9.89 -16.31
C LEU A 55 -8.61 -9.59 -16.31
N GLU A 56 -8.04 -9.19 -17.46
CA GLU A 56 -6.61 -8.86 -17.58
C GLU A 56 -6.21 -7.74 -16.62
N LYS A 57 -7.04 -6.70 -16.53
CA LYS A 57 -6.83 -5.57 -15.63
C LYS A 57 -6.81 -6.00 -14.16
N ASN A 58 -7.79 -6.81 -13.73
CA ASN A 58 -7.85 -7.30 -12.36
C ASN A 58 -6.70 -8.27 -12.02
N ILE A 59 -6.25 -9.09 -12.97
CA ILE A 59 -5.03 -9.90 -12.81
C ILE A 59 -3.81 -8.99 -12.61
N GLY A 60 -3.71 -7.90 -13.37
CA GLY A 60 -2.68 -6.87 -13.18
C GLY A 60 -2.68 -6.30 -11.76
N TYR A 61 -3.84 -5.88 -11.26
CA TYR A 61 -4.00 -5.35 -9.90
C TYR A 61 -3.68 -6.38 -8.81
N LEU A 62 -4.10 -7.63 -8.97
CA LEU A 62 -3.76 -8.71 -8.05
C LEU A 62 -2.24 -8.93 -7.98
N ASN A 63 -1.56 -8.88 -9.12
CA ASN A 63 -0.10 -9.04 -9.17
C ASN A 63 0.63 -7.86 -8.51
N GLU A 64 0.14 -6.64 -8.69
CA GLU A 64 0.69 -5.47 -8.00
C GLU A 64 0.49 -5.56 -6.49
N ALA A 65 -0.73 -5.88 -6.03
CA ALA A 65 -1.02 -6.05 -4.61
C ALA A 65 -0.14 -7.13 -3.95
N ARG A 66 0.10 -8.25 -4.65
CA ARG A 66 1.04 -9.30 -4.20
C ARG A 66 2.47 -8.78 -4.08
N LYS A 67 2.96 -7.98 -5.04
CA LYS A 67 4.30 -7.36 -4.95
C LYS A 67 4.38 -6.41 -3.75
N THR A 68 3.33 -5.62 -3.50
CA THR A 68 3.24 -4.77 -2.31
C THR A 68 3.27 -5.59 -1.02
N HIS A 69 2.58 -6.72 -0.97
CA HIS A 69 2.60 -7.64 0.17
C HIS A 69 4.01 -8.20 0.43
N GLU A 70 4.70 -8.67 -0.61
CA GLU A 70 6.08 -9.15 -0.49
C GLU A 70 7.03 -8.04 -0.02
N TYR A 71 6.83 -6.80 -0.49
CA TYR A 71 7.60 -5.65 -0.02
C TYR A 71 7.35 -5.37 1.47
N LEU A 72 6.09 -5.47 1.93
CA LEU A 72 5.72 -5.23 3.32
C LEU A 72 6.32 -6.28 4.28
N LYS A 73 6.54 -7.52 3.82
CA LYS A 73 7.25 -8.56 4.59
C LYS A 73 8.70 -8.20 4.91
N LEU A 74 9.31 -7.29 4.15
CA LEU A 74 10.67 -6.81 4.41
C LEU A 74 10.73 -5.83 5.59
N VAL A 75 9.60 -5.27 6.02
CA VAL A 75 9.52 -4.33 7.14
C VAL A 75 9.80 -5.06 8.46
N LYS A 76 10.82 -4.58 9.19
CA LYS A 76 11.18 -5.10 10.51
C LYS A 76 10.81 -4.11 11.60
N THR A 77 9.67 -4.33 12.26
CA THR A 77 9.13 -3.42 13.29
C THR A 77 9.89 -3.46 14.62
N ASN A 78 10.74 -4.47 14.85
CA ASN A 78 11.51 -4.62 16.08
C ASN A 78 12.92 -4.01 16.02
N LEU A 79 13.36 -3.53 14.84
CA LEU A 79 14.66 -2.87 14.71
C LEU A 79 14.54 -1.40 15.07
N LEU A 80 15.51 -0.92 15.84
CA LEU A 80 15.77 0.51 16.00
C LEU A 80 16.71 0.93 14.86
N SER A 81 16.44 2.07 14.23
CA SER A 81 17.27 2.60 13.16
C SER A 81 17.65 4.04 13.47
N THR A 82 18.92 4.37 13.31
CA THR A 82 19.45 5.73 13.51
C THR A 82 19.08 6.66 12.36
N ASN A 83 18.71 6.11 11.21
CA ASN A 83 18.29 6.83 10.03
C ASN A 83 16.94 6.32 9.53
N ALA A 84 16.25 7.19 8.79
CA ALA A 84 14.94 6.90 8.23
C ALA A 84 15.07 5.88 7.08
N ALA A 85 14.46 4.72 7.27
CA ALA A 85 14.52 3.59 6.38
C ALA A 85 13.18 2.83 6.36
N LEU A 86 13.10 1.77 5.56
CA LEU A 86 11.92 0.90 5.51
C LEU A 86 11.62 0.33 6.90
N GLY A 87 10.41 0.56 7.39
CA GLY A 87 9.95 0.17 8.72
C GLY A 87 10.16 1.21 9.82
N SER A 88 10.79 2.34 9.53
CA SER A 88 10.95 3.43 10.48
C SER A 88 9.64 4.20 10.68
N LEU A 89 9.41 4.62 11.91
CA LEU A 89 8.45 5.68 12.24
C LEU A 89 9.24 6.99 12.43
N VAL A 90 9.05 7.93 11.52
CA VAL A 90 9.66 9.25 11.55
C VAL A 90 8.68 10.24 12.16
N ILE A 91 9.02 10.77 13.33
CA ILE A 91 8.23 11.79 14.01
C ILE A 91 8.84 13.14 13.68
N THR A 92 8.03 14.03 13.10
CA THR A 92 8.43 15.41 12.83
C THR A 92 7.74 16.38 13.80
N ASP A 93 8.03 17.67 13.68
CA ASP A 93 7.35 18.75 14.38
C ASP A 93 5.86 18.90 14.02
N THR A 94 5.43 18.39 12.87
CA THR A 94 4.06 18.57 12.36
C THR A 94 3.35 17.23 12.13
N LEU A 95 3.96 16.30 11.40
CA LEU A 95 3.36 15.02 11.01
C LEU A 95 4.22 13.82 11.41
N GLN A 96 3.60 12.65 11.46
CA GLN A 96 4.26 11.37 11.77
C GLN A 96 4.18 10.48 10.54
N PHE A 97 5.33 10.01 10.04
CA PHE A 97 5.44 9.22 8.82
C PHE A 97 5.91 7.82 9.13
N PHE A 98 5.13 6.82 8.72
CA PHE A 98 5.54 5.42 8.77
C PHE A 98 6.01 5.00 7.38
N ILE A 99 7.30 4.65 7.26
CA ILE A 99 7.88 4.27 5.98
C ILE A 99 7.61 2.79 5.73
N ALA A 100 6.59 2.50 4.94
CA ALA A 100 6.24 1.14 4.52
C ALA A 100 5.65 1.20 3.11
N ILE A 101 4.32 1.23 3.01
CA ILE A 101 3.58 1.29 1.74
C ILE A 101 2.76 2.58 1.68
N SER A 102 2.33 2.97 0.48
CA SER A 102 1.47 4.14 0.28
C SER A 102 0.02 3.81 0.64
N LEU A 103 -0.28 3.81 1.95
CA LEU A 103 -1.65 3.64 2.46
C LEU A 103 -2.30 4.99 2.82
N GLY A 104 -1.49 6.02 3.10
CA GLY A 104 -2.00 7.33 3.48
C GLY A 104 -2.26 7.44 4.98
N LYS A 105 -3.35 8.13 5.35
CA LYS A 105 -3.65 8.49 6.74
C LYS A 105 -4.14 7.27 7.54
N ILE A 106 -3.57 7.07 8.72
CA ILE A 106 -3.94 6.06 9.71
C ILE A 106 -4.15 6.75 11.05
N GLU A 107 -5.25 6.47 11.74
CA GLU A 107 -5.55 7.01 13.06
C GLU A 107 -5.46 5.90 14.11
N ILE A 108 -4.67 6.13 15.16
CA ILE A 108 -4.51 5.22 16.31
C ILE A 108 -4.49 6.07 17.57
N ASP A 109 -5.36 5.80 18.53
CA ASP A 109 -5.42 6.47 19.84
C ASP A 109 -5.37 8.02 19.73
N ASN A 110 -6.18 8.58 18.84
CA ASN A 110 -6.25 10.02 18.48
C ASN A 110 -4.96 10.62 17.87
N ASN A 111 -3.96 9.81 17.56
CA ASN A 111 -2.78 10.23 16.81
C ASN A 111 -2.95 9.91 15.33
N THR A 112 -2.45 10.80 14.48
CA THR A 112 -2.45 10.63 13.02
C THR A 112 -1.07 10.23 12.54
N TYR A 113 -1.00 9.15 11.77
CA TYR A 113 0.18 8.64 11.09
C TYR A 113 -0.06 8.62 9.58
N TYR A 114 1.00 8.82 8.81
CA TYR A 114 0.97 8.72 7.36
C TYR A 114 1.85 7.56 6.92
N ALA A 115 1.24 6.47 6.47
CA ALA A 115 1.94 5.36 5.86
C ALA A 115 2.30 5.73 4.41
N ILE A 116 3.61 5.82 4.16
CA ILE A 116 4.19 6.24 2.89
C ILE A 116 5.17 5.19 2.36
N SER A 117 5.26 5.07 1.03
CA SER A 117 6.32 4.27 0.40
C SER A 117 7.65 5.01 0.44
N LEU A 118 8.73 4.28 0.71
CA LEU A 118 10.09 4.79 0.58
C LEU A 118 10.41 5.28 -0.85
N GLN A 119 9.70 4.76 -1.85
CA GLN A 119 9.85 5.14 -3.26
C GLN A 119 9.08 6.41 -3.64
N SER A 120 8.17 6.88 -2.78
CA SER A 120 7.40 8.11 -3.02
C SER A 120 8.29 9.36 -2.97
N PRO A 121 7.88 10.51 -3.55
CA PRO A 121 8.65 11.75 -3.50
C PRO A 121 9.06 12.16 -2.07
N ILE A 122 8.13 12.11 -1.12
CA ILE A 122 8.42 12.39 0.30
C ILE A 122 9.28 11.29 0.94
N GLY A 123 9.09 10.03 0.58
CA GLY A 123 9.92 8.92 1.03
C GLY A 123 11.38 9.07 0.64
N GLN A 124 11.65 9.54 -0.58
CA GLN A 124 13.02 9.82 -1.05
C GLN A 124 13.67 10.99 -0.31
N LEU A 125 12.89 12.01 0.05
CA LEU A 125 13.39 13.13 0.87
C LEU A 125 13.75 12.69 2.29
N LEU A 126 12.99 11.74 2.85
CA LEU A 126 13.23 11.18 4.18
C LEU A 126 14.33 10.12 4.20
N LYS A 127 14.58 9.44 3.09
CA LYS A 127 15.52 8.32 3.02
C LYS A 127 16.91 8.71 3.56
N GLN A 128 17.38 7.94 4.53
CA GLN A 128 18.68 8.11 5.22
C GLN A 128 18.82 9.40 6.04
N LYS A 129 17.77 10.20 6.22
CA LYS A 129 17.79 11.33 7.15
C LYS A 129 17.87 10.85 8.59
N THR A 130 18.44 11.69 9.45
CA THR A 130 18.58 11.42 10.89
C THR A 130 17.81 12.44 11.73
N GLU A 131 17.71 12.19 13.03
CA GLU A 131 17.13 13.15 13.97
C GLU A 131 17.83 14.52 13.91
N GLY A 132 17.05 15.59 14.03
CA GLY A 132 17.52 16.97 13.92
C GLY A 132 17.58 17.53 12.50
N GLU A 133 17.57 16.68 11.47
CA GLU A 133 17.57 17.15 10.09
C GLU A 133 16.22 17.74 9.66
N GLN A 134 16.28 18.59 8.63
CA GLN A 134 15.12 19.20 8.01
C GLN A 134 14.93 18.72 6.57
N PHE A 135 13.68 18.77 6.10
CA PHE A 135 13.31 18.60 4.71
C PHE A 135 12.10 19.44 4.37
N GLU A 136 11.89 19.70 3.09
CA GLU A 136 10.74 20.46 2.59
C GLU A 136 9.95 19.60 1.60
N PHE A 137 8.64 19.54 1.77
CA PHE A 137 7.75 18.83 0.87
C PHE A 137 6.47 19.65 0.67
N ASN A 138 6.10 19.89 -0.58
CA ASN A 138 4.94 20.72 -0.96
C ASN A 138 4.90 22.09 -0.26
N GLY A 139 6.06 22.76 -0.15
CA GLY A 139 6.18 24.08 0.50
C GLY A 139 6.09 24.07 2.03
N THR A 140 5.98 22.89 2.66
CA THR A 140 6.00 22.74 4.12
C THR A 140 7.37 22.24 4.56
N LYS A 141 7.99 22.92 5.53
CA LYS A 141 9.24 22.48 6.16
C LYS A 141 8.95 21.60 7.35
N TYR A 142 9.68 20.50 7.45
CA TYR A 142 9.57 19.52 8.51
C TYR A 142 10.91 19.39 9.21
N THR A 143 10.89 19.31 10.54
CA THR A 143 12.07 18.98 11.34
C THR A 143 11.89 17.60 11.96
N ILE A 144 12.81 16.68 11.69
CA ILE A 144 12.77 15.33 12.27
C ILE A 144 13.11 15.43 13.76
N LYS A 145 12.15 15.06 14.60
CA LYS A 145 12.29 15.05 16.06
C LYS A 145 12.77 13.71 16.57
N GLN A 146 12.31 12.62 15.95
CA GLN A 146 12.65 11.28 16.38
C GLN A 146 12.52 10.27 15.24
N ILE A 147 13.35 9.23 15.26
CA ILE A 147 13.23 8.06 14.39
C ILE A 147 13.16 6.81 15.27
N ILE A 148 12.08 6.05 15.12
CA ILE A 148 11.81 4.85 15.91
C ILE A 148 11.84 3.63 15.01
#